data_AF-A0A258DDX5-F1
#
_entry.id   AF-A0A258DDX5-F1
#
_cell.length_a   1.000
_cell.length_b   1.000
_cell.length_c   1.000
_cell.angle_alpha   90.00
_cell.angle_beta   90.00
_cell.angle_gamma   90.00
#
_symmetry.space_group_name_H-M   'P 1'
#
loop_
_entity.id
_entity.type
_entity.pdbx_description
1 polymer ?
#
loop_
_entity_poly.entity_id
_entity_poly.type
_entity_poly.pdbx_seq_one_letter_code
_entity_poly.pdbx_strand_id
1 'polypeptide(L)' 'MPFYREADVFAFLEQHGCEFEGDRYPHGSGWFAPDDMPFTLPDAENGWVDADVVDLILSDRWIWTGPSRIQRHTTRSEK' A
#
# COMPACT_ATOMS: atom_id res chain seq x y z
N MET A 1 12.74 4.50 9.73
CA MET A 1 11.89 4.15 8.58
C MET A 1 10.49 4.63 8.88
N PRO A 2 9.84 5.35 7.94
CA PRO A 2 8.43 5.70 8.04
C PRO A 2 7.53 4.49 7.72
N PHE A 3 6.30 4.50 8.25
CA PHE A 3 5.32 3.43 8.08
C PHE A 3 3.96 3.99 7.65
N TYR A 4 3.21 3.21 6.90
CA TYR A 4 1.78 3.42 6.67
C TYR A 4 0.97 2.39 7.46
N ARG A 5 -0.27 2.76 7.82
CA ARG A 5 -1.26 1.77 8.22
C ARG A 5 -1.70 0.99 6.99
N GLU A 6 -1.75 -0.33 7.11
CA GLU A 6 -2.22 -1.22 6.04
C GLU A 6 -3.63 -0.80 5.56
N ALA A 7 -4.53 -0.51 6.51
CA ALA A 7 -5.89 -0.07 6.21
C ALA A 7 -5.94 1.23 5.39
N ASP A 8 -5.07 2.19 5.66
CA ASP A 8 -5.03 3.46 4.92
C ASP A 8 -4.50 3.26 3.49
N VAL A 9 -3.53 2.36 3.32
CA VAL A 9 -3.03 1.98 2.00
C VAL A 9 -4.13 1.31 1.18
N PHE A 10 -4.88 0.37 1.79
CA PHE A 10 -5.96 -0.34 1.09
C PHE A 10 -7.08 0.61 0.70
N ALA A 11 -7.53 1.46 1.63
CA ALA A 11 -8.54 2.47 1.34
C ALA A 11 -8.10 3.43 0.23
N PHE A 12 -6.83 3.82 0.21
CA PHE A 12 -6.27 4.65 -0.85
C PHE A 12 -6.28 3.92 -2.21
N LEU A 13 -5.90 2.65 -2.25
CA LEU A 13 -5.88 1.84 -3.47
C LEU A 13 -7.27 1.67 -4.07
N GLU A 14 -8.25 1.31 -3.24
CA GLU A 14 -9.66 1.19 -3.66
C GLU A 14 -10.18 2.53 -4.20
N GLN A 15 -9.86 3.65 -3.56
CA GLN A 15 -10.22 4.99 -4.06
C GLN A 15 -9.59 5.34 -5.42
N HIS A 16 -8.45 4.73 -5.75
CA HIS A 16 -7.79 4.90 -7.05
C HIS A 16 -8.25 3.87 -8.09
N GLY A 17 -9.24 3.03 -7.78
CA GLY A 17 -9.75 2.01 -8.69
C GLY A 17 -8.83 0.79 -8.80
N CYS A 18 -7.96 0.57 -7.82
CA CYS A 18 -7.21 -0.68 -7.73
C CYS A 18 -8.08 -1.75 -7.08
N GLU A 19 -7.90 -2.99 -7.51
CA GLU A 19 -8.69 -4.13 -7.02
C GLU A 19 -7.81 -5.13 -6.29
N PHE A 20 -8.26 -5.60 -5.14
CA PHE A 20 -7.57 -6.65 -4.40
C PHE A 20 -7.81 -8.00 -5.09
N GLU A 21 -6.75 -8.74 -5.40
CA GLU A 21 -6.82 -10.02 -6.12
C GLU A 21 -7.52 -11.12 -5.30
N GLY A 22 -7.66 -10.93 -3.98
CA GLY A 22 -8.31 -11.89 -3.08
C GLY A 22 -7.34 -12.90 -2.46
N ASP A 23 -6.15 -13.05 -3.04
CA ASP A 23 -5.10 -13.92 -2.53
C ASP A 23 -3.98 -13.14 -1.83
N ARG A 24 -3.58 -13.65 -0.66
CA ARG A 24 -2.33 -13.28 -0.01
C ARG A 24 -1.26 -14.25 -0.46
N TYR A 25 -0.25 -13.74 -1.16
CA TYR A 25 0.94 -14.52 -1.48
C TYR A 25 1.79 -14.70 -0.22
N PRO A 26 2.65 -15.74 -0.16
CA PRO A 26 3.68 -15.76 0.86
C PRO A 26 4.49 -14.47 0.72
N HIS A 27 4.46 -13.60 1.74
CA HIS A 27 5.16 -12.31 1.81
C HIS A 27 4.43 -11.07 1.24
N GLY A 28 3.15 -11.13 0.90
CA GLY A 28 2.44 -9.93 0.48
C GLY A 28 0.98 -10.10 0.06
N SER A 29 0.41 -8.99 -0.42
CA SER A 29 -0.95 -8.91 -0.95
C SER A 29 -0.93 -8.55 -2.44
N GLY A 30 -1.68 -9.31 -3.26
CA GLY A 30 -1.82 -9.07 -4.69
C GLY A 30 -2.88 -8.03 -5.02
N TRP A 31 -2.58 -7.13 -5.96
CA TRP A 31 -3.46 -6.04 -6.39
C TRP A 31 -3.38 -5.85 -7.89
N PHE A 32 -4.48 -5.40 -8.50
CA PHE A 32 -4.53 -4.92 -9.87
C PHE A 32 -4.66 -3.40 -9.88
N ALA A 33 -3.85 -2.74 -10.70
CA ALA A 33 -3.97 -1.33 -10.98
C ALA A 33 -5.14 -1.05 -11.95
N PRO A 34 -5.59 0.21 -12.12
CA PRO A 34 -6.72 0.54 -12.99
C PRO A 34 -6.53 0.20 -14.47
N ASP A 35 -5.27 -0.02 -14.88
CA ASP A 35 -4.89 -0.48 -16.22
C ASP A 35 -4.79 -2.01 -16.32
N ASP A 36 -5.33 -2.73 -15.33
CA ASP A 36 -5.33 -4.20 -15.20
C ASP A 36 -3.92 -4.80 -15.01
N MET A 37 -2.92 -3.98 -14.65
CA MET A 37 -1.57 -4.46 -14.41
C MET A 37 -1.39 -4.94 -12.96
N PRO A 38 -0.93 -6.19 -12.73
CA PRO A 38 -0.77 -6.74 -11.38
C PRO A 38 0.47 -6.21 -10.67
N PHE A 39 0.35 -5.94 -9.38
CA PHE A 39 1.45 -5.59 -8.48
C PHE A 39 1.23 -6.20 -7.08
N THR A 40 2.27 -6.18 -6.24
CA THR A 40 2.24 -6.80 -4.91
C THR A 40 2.66 -5.78 -3.87
N LEU A 41 1.89 -5.65 -2.80
CA LEU A 41 2.30 -4.90 -1.61
C LEU A 41 2.97 -5.82 -0.59
N PRO A 42 3.95 -5.33 0.18
CA PRO A 42 4.58 -6.12 1.23
C PRO A 42 3.58 -6.49 2.32
N ASP A 43 3.80 -7.62 2.98
CA ASP A 43 3.01 -8.02 4.15
C ASP A 43 3.08 -6.95 5.26
N ALA A 44 1.93 -6.69 5.87
CA ALA A 44 1.84 -5.82 7.03
C ALA A 44 2.31 -6.55 8.30
N GLU A 45 3.23 -5.92 9.04
CA GLU A 45 3.63 -6.37 10.37
C GLU A 45 2.78 -5.65 11.42
N ASN A 46 1.84 -6.36 12.05
CA ASN A 46 0.88 -5.78 13.01
C ASN A 46 0.10 -4.58 12.42
N GLY A 47 -0.34 -4.69 11.16
CA GLY A 47 -1.12 -3.65 10.47
C GLY A 47 -0.29 -2.44 9.99
N TRP A 48 1.04 -2.57 9.98
CA TRP A 48 1.96 -1.55 9.48
C TRP A 48 2.79 -2.06 8.31
N VAL A 49 2.93 -1.24 7.28
CA VAL A 49 3.77 -1.51 6.11
C VAL A 49 4.85 -0.43 5.99
N ASP A 50 6.00 -0.79 5.41
CA ASP A 50 7.08 0.17 5.15
C ASP A 50 6.64 1.19 4.09
N ALA A 51 6.64 2.47 4.45
CA ALA A 51 6.12 3.53 3.59
C ALA A 51 7.01 3.79 2.37
N ASP A 52 8.32 3.60 2.49
CA ASP A 52 9.25 3.83 1.38
C ASP A 52 9.15 2.70 0.35
N VAL A 53 8.93 1.46 0.79
CA VAL A 53 8.65 0.32 -0.10
C VAL A 53 7.32 0.49 -0.83
N VAL A 54 6.26 0.89 -0.11
CA VAL A 54 4.95 1.13 -0.72
C VAL A 54 5.04 2.25 -1.75
N ASP A 55 5.65 3.39 -1.42
CA ASP A 55 5.75 4.51 -2.36
C ASP A 55 6.56 4.14 -3.61
N LEU A 56 7.61 3.31 -3.47
CA LEU A 56 8.35 2.80 -4.62
C LEU A 56 7.44 1.98 -5.55
N ILE A 57 6.68 1.03 -5.01
CA ILE A 57 5.76 0.17 -5.78
C ILE A 57 4.68 1.01 -6.47
N LEU A 58 4.06 1.94 -5.74
CA LEU A 58 3.01 2.79 -6.29
C LEU A 58 3.54 3.72 -7.38
N SER A 59 4.75 4.25 -7.21
CA SER A 59 5.40 5.10 -8.22
C SER A 59 5.70 4.35 -9.52
N ASP A 60 6.12 3.08 -9.44
CA ASP A 60 6.32 2.20 -10.61
C ASP A 60 5.01 2.01 -11.39
N ARG A 61 3.87 2.02 -10.69
CA ARG A 61 2.53 1.91 -11.26
C ARG A 61 1.85 3.23 -11.58
N TRP A 62 2.60 4.33 -11.52
CA TRP A 62 2.10 5.68 -11.79
C TRP A 62 0.92 6.06 -10.87
N ILE A 63 0.78 5.38 -9.73
CA ILE A 63 -0.20 5.67 -8.69
C ILE A 63 0.43 6.70 -7.75
N TRP A 64 0.02 7.95 -7.88
CA TRP A 64 0.65 9.03 -7.14
C TRP A 64 0.03 9.22 -5.74
N THR A 65 0.81 8.96 -4.70
CA THR A 65 0.42 9.16 -3.29
C THR A 65 0.38 10.64 -2.88
N GLY A 66 0.97 11.54 -3.67
CA GLY A 66 1.04 12.98 -3.38
C GLY A 66 1.69 13.28 -2.01
N PRO A 67 1.65 14.54 -1.55
CA PRO A 67 2.22 14.91 -0.26
C PRO A 67 1.40 14.45 0.97
N SER A 68 0.20 13.88 0.81
CA SER A 68 -0.78 13.79 1.92
C SER A 68 -1.90 12.76 1.77
N ARG A 69 -1.92 11.87 0.76
CA ARG A 69 -3.08 10.96 0.59
C ARG A 69 -3.05 9.75 1.52
N ILE A 70 -1.87 9.40 2.02
CA ILE A 70 -1.68 8.39 3.07
C ILE A 70 -0.78 9.01 4.14
N GLN A 71 -1.16 8.89 5.41
CA GLN A 71 -0.39 9.48 6.50
C GLN A 71 0.86 8.66 6.81
N ARG A 72 2.05 9.23 6.61
CA ARG A 72 3.33 8.62 7.04
C ARG A 72 3.49 8.74 8.57
N HIS A 73 3.84 7.65 9.23
CA HIS A 73 4.12 7.59 10.67
C HIS A 73 5.60 7.25 10.92
N THR A 74 6.24 7.93 11.88
CA THR A 74 7.64 7.64 12.26
C THR A 74 7.78 6.48 13.25
N THR A 75 6.66 6.04 13.85
CA THR A 75 6.61 4.95 14.84
C THR A 75 5.35 4.11 14.62
N ARG A 76 5.46 2.79 14.83
CA ARG A 76 4.34 1.82 14.71
C ARG A 76 3.40 1.85 15.93
N SER A 77 3.05 3.04 16.43
CA SER A 77 2.24 3.17 17.64
C SER A 77 0.75 3.20 17.30
N GLU A 78 0.00 2.31 17.94
CA GLU A 78 -1.45 2.44 18.03
C GLU A 78 -1.78 3.60 18.96
N LYS A 79 -2.22 4.72 18.41
CA LYS A 79 -2.94 5.75 19.15
C LYS A 79 -4.35 5.82 18.60
#